data_AF-A0A0F8XBR8-F1
#
_entry.id   AF-A0A0F8XBR8-F1
#
_cell.length_a   1.000
_cell.length_b   1.000
_cell.length_c   1.000
_cell.angle_alpha   90.00
_cell.angle_beta   90.00
_cell.angle_gamma   90.00
#
_symmetry.space_group_name_H-M   'P 1'
#
loop_
_entity.id
_entity.type
_entity.pdbx_description
1 polymer ?
#
loop_
_entity_poly.entity_id
_entity_poly.type
_entity_poly.pdbx_seq_one_letter_code
_entity_poly.pdbx_strand_id
1 'polypeptide(L)'
;MKVRLTCMDCLQENGIPVFRPVVVTVNDERFFKMTCPNGHQTLTVIQQPKHEVLFELGMNALVDGYPREAVTSFASCLENFYEFCIDQVSLYKGVDRASLDAGWKCMAKQSERQLGAFIMLWLNYFGSKPTLLSDKSRSFRNRVVHQGYIPGLDET
;
A
#
# COMPACT_ATOMS: atom_id res chain seq x y z
N MET A 1 -9.54 -2.74 8.19
CA MET A 1 -10.50 -2.09 7.28
C MET A 1 -11.31 -3.13 6.53
N LYS A 2 -12.50 -2.75 6.04
CA LYS A 2 -13.39 -3.59 5.27
C LYS A 2 -13.51 -3.07 3.82
N VAL A 3 -13.34 -3.93 2.82
CA VAL A 3 -13.59 -3.62 1.39
C VAL A 3 -15.00 -4.05 1.04
N ARG A 4 -15.65 -3.26 0.18
CA ARG A 4 -16.96 -3.58 -0.38
C ARG A 4 -16.76 -4.27 -1.71
N LEU A 5 -17.05 -5.56 -1.76
CA LEU A 5 -16.92 -6.37 -2.95
C LEU A 5 -18.28 -6.58 -3.62
N THR A 6 -18.20 -6.60 -4.94
CA THR A 6 -19.31 -6.82 -5.82
C THR A 6 -19.30 -8.27 -6.29
N CYS A 7 -20.46 -8.92 -6.33
CA CYS A 7 -20.57 -10.27 -6.88
C CYS A 7 -20.51 -10.24 -8.41
N MET A 8 -19.44 -10.82 -8.98
CA MET A 8 -19.22 -10.84 -10.43
C MET A 8 -20.19 -11.78 -11.15
N ASP A 9 -20.59 -12.90 -10.53
CA ASP A 9 -21.56 -13.82 -11.12
C ASP A 9 -22.94 -13.15 -11.26
N CYS A 10 -23.37 -12.41 -10.22
CA CYS A 10 -24.62 -11.65 -10.31
C CYS A 10 -24.57 -10.56 -11.41
N LEU A 11 -23.41 -9.93 -11.60
CA LEU A 11 -23.20 -8.96 -12.67
C LEU A 11 -23.32 -9.63 -14.05
N GLN A 12 -22.75 -10.82 -14.22
CA GLN A 12 -22.85 -11.58 -15.47
C GLN A 12 -24.29 -12.00 -15.78
N GLU A 13 -25.02 -12.50 -14.79
CA GLU A 13 -26.39 -13.00 -14.98
C GLU A 13 -27.41 -11.87 -15.20
N ASN A 14 -27.30 -10.78 -14.44
CA ASN A 14 -28.33 -9.75 -14.38
C ASN A 14 -27.96 -8.46 -15.13
N GLY A 15 -26.71 -8.36 -15.63
CA GLY A 15 -26.16 -7.12 -16.20
C GLY A 15 -25.92 -6.02 -15.16
N ILE A 16 -26.33 -6.25 -13.91
CA ILE A 16 -26.13 -5.36 -12.77
C ILE A 16 -25.68 -6.18 -11.56
N PRO A 17 -24.76 -5.65 -10.75
CA PRO A 17 -24.41 -6.31 -9.52
C PRO A 17 -25.51 -6.16 -8.46
N VAL A 18 -25.57 -7.10 -7.51
CA VAL A 18 -26.48 -6.98 -6.36
C VAL A 18 -26.14 -5.69 -5.60
N PHE A 19 -27.15 -4.86 -5.33
CA PHE A 19 -27.02 -3.55 -4.66
C PHE A 19 -26.42 -3.63 -3.24
N ARG A 20 -26.29 -4.83 -2.67
CA ARG A 20 -25.72 -5.06 -1.35
C ARG A 20 -24.30 -5.58 -1.49
N PRO A 21 -23.26 -4.72 -1.44
CA PRO A 21 -21.89 -5.18 -1.50
C PRO A 21 -21.58 -6.07 -0.30
N VAL A 22 -20.81 -7.14 -0.56
CA VAL A 22 -20.31 -8.00 0.52
C VAL A 22 -19.08 -7.34 1.12
N VAL A 23 -19.08 -7.26 2.44
CA VAL A 23 -18.07 -6.51 3.17
C VAL A 23 -17.04 -7.50 3.70
N VAL A 24 -15.81 -7.44 3.19
CA VAL A 24 -14.71 -8.34 3.56
C VAL A 24 -13.60 -7.59 4.27
N THR A 25 -12.95 -8.21 5.26
CA THR A 25 -11.81 -7.59 5.95
C THR A 25 -10.56 -7.73 5.09
N VAL A 26 -9.84 -6.63 4.84
CA VAL A 26 -8.55 -6.66 4.13
C VAL A 26 -7.54 -7.52 4.89
N ASN A 27 -6.83 -8.38 4.18
CA ASN A 27 -5.72 -9.18 4.69
C ASN A 27 -4.54 -9.13 3.71
N ASP A 28 -3.40 -9.72 4.10
CA ASP A 28 -2.21 -9.79 3.25
C ASP A 28 -2.30 -10.84 2.14
N GLU A 29 -3.34 -11.69 2.12
CA GLU A 29 -3.50 -12.78 1.15
C GLU A 29 -3.92 -12.27 -0.24
N ARG A 30 -4.40 -11.03 -0.35
CA ARG A 30 -4.82 -10.34 -1.59
C ARG A 30 -5.98 -10.98 -2.35
N PHE A 31 -6.53 -12.10 -1.90
CA PHE A 31 -7.73 -12.69 -2.46
C PHE A 31 -8.80 -12.88 -1.38
N PHE A 32 -10.06 -12.67 -1.76
CA PHE A 32 -11.21 -12.74 -0.88
C PHE A 32 -12.23 -13.71 -1.45
N LYS A 33 -12.55 -14.73 -0.66
CA LYS A 33 -13.70 -15.59 -0.92
C LYS A 33 -14.92 -14.96 -0.29
N MET A 34 -15.97 -14.75 -1.08
CA MET A 34 -17.23 -14.24 -0.59
C MET A 34 -18.40 -15.06 -1.12
N THR A 35 -19.46 -15.17 -0.31
CA THR A 35 -20.75 -15.72 -0.73
C THR A 35 -21.75 -14.57 -0.77
N CYS A 36 -22.39 -14.35 -1.93
CA CYS A 36 -23.38 -13.28 -2.07
C CYS A 36 -24.77 -13.72 -1.56
N PRO A 37 -25.74 -12.80 -1.38
CA PRO A 37 -27.10 -13.16 -0.93
C PRO A 37 -27.85 -14.14 -1.85
N ASN A 38 -27.48 -14.22 -3.13
CA ASN A 38 -28.07 -15.17 -4.10
C ASN A 38 -27.38 -16.56 -4.05
N GLY A 39 -26.38 -16.76 -3.17
CA GLY A 39 -25.69 -18.03 -3.02
C GLY A 39 -24.43 -18.22 -3.88
N HIS A 40 -24.08 -17.26 -4.75
CA HIS A 40 -22.86 -17.35 -5.56
C HIS A 40 -21.60 -17.26 -4.70
N GLN A 41 -20.62 -18.09 -5.02
CA GLN A 41 -19.29 -18.06 -4.41
C GLN A 41 -18.30 -17.45 -5.39
N THR A 42 -17.87 -16.23 -5.10
CA THR A 42 -16.91 -15.53 -5.94
C THR A 42 -15.57 -15.39 -5.23
N LEU A 43 -14.49 -15.57 -5.98
CA LEU A 43 -13.13 -15.25 -5.57
C LEU A 43 -12.72 -13.93 -6.22
N THR A 44 -12.44 -12.91 -5.41
CA THR A 44 -11.95 -11.62 -5.89
C THR A 44 -10.49 -11.43 -5.51
N VAL A 45 -9.66 -11.03 -6.47
CA VAL A 45 -8.24 -10.72 -6.25
C VAL A 45 -8.05 -9.21 -6.34
N ILE A 46 -7.40 -8.61 -5.33
CA ILE A 46 -7.00 -7.20 -5.39
C ILE A 46 -5.84 -7.08 -6.37
N GLN A 47 -6.04 -6.27 -7.42
CA GLN A 47 -5.02 -5.98 -8.43
C GLN A 47 -4.15 -4.78 -8.06
N GLN A 48 -4.60 -3.96 -7.10
CA GLN A 48 -3.86 -2.79 -6.63
C GLN A 48 -2.55 -3.22 -5.94
N PRO A 49 -1.42 -2.53 -6.23
CA PRO A 49 -0.21 -2.68 -5.46
C PRO A 49 -0.42 -2.44 -3.96
N LYS A 50 0.36 -3.10 -3.11
CA LYS A 50 0.22 -3.02 -1.66
C LYS A 50 0.32 -1.58 -1.12
N HIS A 51 1.14 -0.73 -1.72
CA HIS A 51 1.26 0.67 -1.30
C HIS A 51 -0.04 1.46 -1.52
N GLU A 52 -0.80 1.21 -2.59
CA GLU A 52 -2.10 1.87 -2.81
C GLU A 52 -3.13 1.45 -1.76
N VAL A 53 -3.18 0.16 -1.43
CA VAL A 53 -4.07 -0.33 -0.36
C VAL A 53 -3.72 0.32 0.99
N LEU A 54 -2.42 0.47 1.30
CA LEU A 54 -1.95 1.16 2.51
C LEU A 54 -2.28 2.66 2.50
N PHE A 55 -2.24 3.30 1.33
CA PHE A 55 -2.65 4.68 1.16
C PHE A 55 -4.15 4.84 1.47
N GLU A 56 -5.00 3.99 0.89
CA GLU A 56 -6.43 3.98 1.18
C GLU A 56 -6.70 3.75 2.67
N LEU A 57 -5.96 2.84 3.32
CA LEU A 57 -6.05 2.63 4.77
C LEU A 57 -5.75 3.91 5.55
N GLY A 58 -4.73 4.66 5.16
CA GLY A 58 -4.40 5.95 5.78
C GLY A 58 -5.49 7.00 5.59
N MET A 59 -6.05 7.08 4.38
CA MET A 59 -7.16 8.01 4.08
C MET A 59 -8.40 7.71 4.92
N ASN A 60 -8.78 6.43 5.06
CA ASN A 60 -9.94 6.06 5.87
C ASN A 60 -9.72 6.35 7.35
N ALA A 61 -8.53 6.04 7.88
CA ALA A 61 -8.20 6.39 9.27
C ALA A 61 -8.30 7.89 9.51
N LEU A 62 -7.87 8.72 8.55
CA LEU A 62 -7.99 10.17 8.65
C LEU A 62 -9.44 10.64 8.67
N VAL A 63 -10.27 10.10 7.77
CA VAL A 63 -11.72 10.38 7.71
C VAL A 63 -12.44 9.97 9.00
N ASP A 64 -12.04 8.84 9.59
CA ASP A 64 -12.61 8.31 10.82
C ASP A 64 -12.11 9.03 12.10
N GLY A 65 -11.21 10.03 11.97
CA GLY A 65 -10.71 10.81 13.11
C GLY A 65 -9.52 10.17 13.84
N TYR A 66 -8.79 9.27 13.18
CA TYR A 66 -7.62 8.55 13.71
C TYR A 66 -6.33 9.01 13.02
N PRO A 67 -5.82 10.23 13.31
CA PRO A 67 -4.70 10.83 12.57
C PRO A 67 -3.37 10.11 12.82
N ARG A 68 -3.18 9.48 13.99
CA ARG A 68 -1.99 8.69 14.30
C ARG A 68 -1.92 7.44 13.42
N GLU A 69 -3.03 6.74 13.30
CA GLU A 69 -3.21 5.55 12.47
C GLU A 69 -3.06 5.90 10.99
N ALA A 70 -3.58 7.08 10.58
CA ALA A 70 -3.41 7.61 9.24
C ALA A 70 -1.93 7.82 8.90
N VAL A 71 -1.19 8.56 9.73
CA VAL A 71 0.25 8.82 9.51
C VAL A 71 1.06 7.53 9.49
N THR A 72 0.74 6.57 10.38
CA THR A 72 1.40 5.26 10.39
C THR A 72 1.16 4.50 9.09
N SER A 73 -0.08 4.51 8.59
CA SER A 73 -0.44 3.85 7.32
C SER A 73 0.23 4.53 6.13
N PHE A 74 0.28 5.87 6.09
CA PHE A 74 0.99 6.61 5.05
C PHE A 74 2.49 6.37 5.06
N ALA A 75 3.09 6.25 6.25
CA ALA A 75 4.51 5.88 6.37
C ALA A 75 4.77 4.49 5.77
N SER A 76 3.96 3.50 6.12
CA SER A 76 4.07 2.15 5.53
C SER A 76 3.79 2.14 4.03
N CYS A 77 2.82 2.92 3.55
CA CYS A 77 2.55 3.10 2.12
C CYS A 77 3.80 3.57 1.38
N LEU A 78 4.44 4.63 1.89
CA LEU A 78 5.62 5.22 1.25
C LEU A 78 6.80 4.23 1.20
N GLU A 79 7.02 3.46 2.27
CA GLU A 79 8.05 2.41 2.30
C GLU A 79 7.76 1.29 1.29
N ASN A 80 6.50 0.85 1.18
CA ASN A 80 6.09 -0.15 0.18
C ASN A 80 6.15 0.38 -1.25
N PHE A 81 6.00 1.69 -1.44
CA PHE A 81 6.19 2.33 -2.75
C PHE A 81 7.66 2.31 -3.17
N TYR A 82 8.58 2.57 -2.25
CA TYR A 82 10.02 2.44 -2.52
C TYR A 82 10.40 1.02 -2.92
N GLU A 83 9.93 0.02 -2.18
CA GLU A 83 10.12 -1.40 -2.53
C GLU A 83 9.56 -1.73 -3.92
N PHE A 84 8.34 -1.29 -4.20
CA PHE A 84 7.70 -1.49 -5.51
C PHE A 84 8.54 -0.88 -6.65
N CYS A 85 9.00 0.37 -6.50
CA CYS A 85 9.85 1.00 -7.51
C CYS A 85 11.17 0.25 -7.70
N ILE A 86 11.81 -0.18 -6.61
CA ILE A 86 13.06 -0.94 -6.68
C ILE A 86 12.86 -2.24 -7.44
N ASP A 87 11.79 -2.97 -7.12
CA ASP A 87 11.45 -4.23 -7.75
C ASP A 87 11.18 -4.05 -9.26
N GLN A 88 10.26 -3.15 -9.61
CA GLN A 88 9.82 -2.97 -11.00
C GLN A 88 10.93 -2.42 -11.91
N VAL A 89 11.70 -1.43 -11.45
CA VAL A 89 12.81 -0.89 -12.24
C VAL A 89 13.93 -1.92 -12.40
N SER A 90 14.22 -2.71 -11.36
CA SER A 90 15.25 -3.76 -11.45
C SER A 90 14.87 -4.86 -12.45
N LEU A 91 13.62 -5.33 -12.39
CA LEU A 91 13.09 -6.30 -13.35
C LEU A 91 13.08 -5.75 -14.78
N TYR A 92 12.69 -4.49 -14.96
CA TYR A 92 12.74 -3.82 -16.27
C TYR A 92 14.16 -3.74 -16.84
N LYS A 93 15.18 -3.55 -15.97
CA LYS A 93 16.60 -3.57 -16.36
C LYS A 93 17.17 -4.98 -16.57
N GLY A 94 16.36 -6.03 -16.45
CA GLY A 94 16.75 -7.42 -16.70
C GLY A 94 17.47 -8.10 -15.53
N VAL A 95 17.37 -7.56 -14.31
CA VAL A 95 17.83 -8.27 -13.11
C VAL A 95 16.89 -9.46 -12.89
N ASP A 96 17.43 -10.68 -12.80
CA ASP A 96 16.61 -11.84 -12.54
C ASP A 96 16.02 -11.83 -11.12
N ARG A 97 14.88 -12.49 -10.96
CA ARG A 97 14.11 -12.47 -9.71
C ARG A 97 14.91 -12.99 -8.52
N ALA A 98 15.73 -14.04 -8.71
CA ALA A 98 16.45 -14.66 -7.61
C ALA A 98 17.57 -13.75 -7.09
N SER A 99 18.31 -13.10 -8.00
CA SER A 99 19.33 -12.11 -7.64
C SER A 99 18.74 -10.90 -6.93
N LEU A 100 17.60 -10.39 -7.42
CA LEU A 100 16.90 -9.28 -6.81
C LEU A 100 16.42 -9.63 -5.39
N ASP A 101 15.78 -10.78 -5.20
CA ASP A 101 15.32 -11.23 -3.88
C ASP A 101 16.50 -11.46 -2.91
N ALA A 102 17.64 -11.96 -3.41
CA ALA A 102 18.86 -12.11 -2.61
C ALA A 102 19.41 -10.75 -2.15
N GLY A 103 19.47 -9.76 -3.04
CA GLY A 103 19.89 -8.40 -2.70
C GLY A 103 18.91 -7.69 -1.76
N TRP A 104 17.61 -7.84 -1.99
CA TRP A 104 16.56 -7.23 -1.16
C TRP A 104 16.62 -7.71 0.29
N LYS A 105 16.87 -9.01 0.52
CA LYS A 105 17.01 -9.60 1.87
C LYS A 105 18.02 -8.86 2.76
N CYS A 106 19.06 -8.24 2.19
CA CYS A 106 20.07 -7.49 2.93
C CYS A 106 19.56 -6.15 3.51
N MET A 107 18.43 -5.64 3.01
CA MET A 107 17.86 -4.34 3.38
C MET A 107 16.36 -4.36 3.72
N ALA A 108 15.68 -5.50 3.58
CA ALA A 108 14.23 -5.65 3.77
C ALA A 108 13.70 -5.16 5.14
N LYS A 109 14.54 -5.08 6.17
CA LYS A 109 14.16 -4.62 7.53
C LYS A 109 14.71 -3.25 7.92
N GLN A 110 15.28 -2.50 6.97
CA GLN A 110 16.00 -1.25 7.26
C GLN A 110 15.48 -0.12 6.36
N SER A 111 14.49 0.62 6.85
CA SER A 111 13.79 1.67 6.08
C SER A 111 14.75 2.74 5.52
N GLU A 112 15.77 3.14 6.27
CA GLU A 112 16.78 4.10 5.80
C GLU A 112 17.64 3.53 4.64
N ARG A 113 17.97 2.24 4.67
CA ARG A 113 18.68 1.59 3.56
C ARG A 113 17.81 1.47 2.32
N GLN A 114 16.53 1.16 2.50
CA GLN A 114 15.54 1.11 1.41
C GLN A 114 15.38 2.48 0.74
N LEU A 115 15.27 3.54 1.54
CA LEU A 115 15.22 4.91 1.04
C LEU A 115 16.48 5.28 0.24
N GLY A 116 17.66 4.97 0.75
CA GLY A 116 18.92 5.19 0.04
C GLY A 116 18.99 4.43 -1.30
N ALA A 117 18.59 3.15 -1.29
CA ALA A 117 18.53 2.33 -2.50
C ALA A 117 17.54 2.90 -3.54
N PHE A 118 16.36 3.32 -3.10
CA PHE A 118 15.35 3.96 -3.94
C PHE A 118 15.87 5.26 -4.57
N ILE A 119 16.47 6.16 -3.78
CA ILE A 119 16.99 7.44 -4.27
C ILE A 119 18.04 7.20 -5.35
N MET A 120 18.99 6.29 -5.09
CA MET A 120 20.06 6.00 -6.03
C MET A 120 19.55 5.34 -7.31
N LEU A 121 18.64 4.37 -7.19
CA LEU A 121 18.04 3.71 -8.35
C LEU A 121 17.22 4.70 -9.20
N TRP A 122 16.38 5.51 -8.55
CA TRP A 122 15.56 6.52 -9.22
C TRP A 122 16.44 7.53 -9.97
N LEU A 123 17.46 8.07 -9.31
CA LEU A 123 18.40 9.00 -9.93
C LEU A 123 19.08 8.38 -11.15
N ASN A 124 19.50 7.12 -11.05
CA ASN A 124 20.18 6.42 -12.13
C ASN A 124 19.25 6.09 -13.31
N TYR A 125 17.98 5.80 -13.05
CA TYR A 125 17.01 5.41 -14.07
C TYR A 125 16.34 6.61 -14.74
N PHE A 126 15.89 7.60 -13.96
CA PHE A 126 15.16 8.76 -14.47
C PHE A 126 16.05 9.98 -14.75
N GLY A 127 17.32 9.96 -14.32
CA GLY A 127 18.25 11.07 -14.53
C GLY A 127 17.98 12.31 -13.65
N SER A 128 17.04 12.22 -12.70
CA SER A 128 16.70 13.30 -11.77
C SER A 128 16.47 12.74 -10.37
N LYS A 129 16.59 13.57 -9.33
CA LYS A 129 16.24 13.14 -7.96
C LYS A 129 14.73 12.85 -7.83
N PRO A 130 14.31 11.87 -7.03
CA PRO A 130 12.90 11.69 -6.72
C PRO A 130 12.35 12.84 -5.88
N THR A 131 11.03 12.97 -5.86
CA THR A 131 10.33 13.78 -4.85
C THR A 131 10.38 13.05 -3.52
N LEU A 132 10.87 13.72 -2.49
CA LEU A 132 10.97 13.19 -1.13
C LEU A 132 10.16 14.05 -0.17
N LEU A 133 9.80 13.48 0.98
CA LEU A 133 9.19 14.23 2.06
C LEU A 133 10.11 15.37 2.50
N SER A 134 9.51 16.54 2.77
CA SER A 134 10.23 17.66 3.39
C SER A 134 10.76 17.27 4.77
N ASP A 135 11.79 17.96 5.27
CA ASP A 135 12.33 17.68 6.61
C ASP A 135 11.29 17.87 7.70
N LYS A 136 10.36 18.83 7.51
CA LYS A 136 9.21 19.03 8.40
C LYS A 136 8.33 17.78 8.45
N SER A 137 7.89 17.28 7.30
CA SER A 137 7.03 16.09 7.20
C SER A 137 7.74 14.82 7.68
N ARG A 138 9.05 14.69 7.41
CA ARG A 138 9.87 13.57 7.92
C ARG A 138 9.94 13.59 9.44
N SER A 139 10.22 14.75 10.02
CA SER A 139 10.28 14.92 11.48
C SER A 139 8.92 14.62 12.12
N PHE A 140 7.84 15.17 11.57
CA PHE A 140 6.48 14.89 12.01
C PHE A 140 6.16 13.38 11.98
N ARG A 141 6.37 12.71 10.84
CA ARG A 141 6.20 11.26 10.72
C ARG A 141 6.98 10.50 11.77
N ASN A 142 8.26 10.84 11.96
CA ASN A 142 9.13 10.13 12.90
C ASN A 142 8.64 10.27 14.35
N ARG A 143 8.14 11.44 14.75
CA ARG A 143 7.52 11.63 16.07
C ARG A 143 6.29 10.73 16.24
N VAL A 144 5.39 10.72 15.26
CA VAL A 144 4.14 9.94 15.34
C VAL A 144 4.41 8.43 15.36
N VAL A 145 5.27 7.95 14.45
CA VAL A 145 5.52 6.51 14.25
C VAL A 145 6.42 5.93 15.32
N HIS A 146 7.47 6.65 15.76
CA HIS A 146 8.52 6.08 16.62
C HIS A 146 8.53 6.62 18.05
N GLN A 147 7.94 7.80 18.31
CA GLN A 147 7.99 8.45 19.63
C GLN A 147 6.64 8.45 20.36
N GLY A 148 5.63 7.80 19.80
CA GLY A 148 4.30 7.71 20.42
C GLY A 148 3.52 9.02 20.42
N TYR A 149 3.92 10.01 19.60
CA TYR A 149 3.21 11.26 19.48
C TYR A 149 1.82 11.06 18.87
N ILE A 150 0.80 11.72 19.43
CA ILE A 150 -0.59 11.70 18.95
C ILE A 150 -0.88 13.08 18.34
N PRO A 151 -0.95 13.19 17.00
CA PRO A 151 -1.16 14.47 16.33
C PRO A 151 -2.64 14.89 16.35
N GLY A 152 -2.88 16.18 16.17
CA GLY A 152 -4.21 16.71 15.83
C GLY A 152 -4.55 16.49 14.35
N LEU A 153 -5.83 16.65 13.97
CA LEU A 153 -6.27 16.47 12.58
C LEU A 153 -5.66 17.51 11.62
N ASP A 154 -5.39 18.71 12.09
CA ASP A 154 -4.88 19.82 11.28
C ASP A 154 -3.34 19.93 11.28
N GLU A 155 -2.62 19.00 11.91
CA GLU A 155 -1.15 19.04 12.04
C GLU A 155 -0.45 18.33 10.87
N THR A 156 0.61 18.94 10.34
CA THR A 156 1.43 18.42 9.20
C THR A 156 2.92 18.69 9.37
#